data_AF-A0A2J0L3N7-F1
#
_entry.id   AF-A0A2J0L3N7-F1
#
_cell.length_a   1.000
_cell.length_b   1.000
_cell.length_c   1.000
_cell.angle_alpha   90.00
_cell.angle_beta   90.00
_cell.angle_gamma   90.00
#
_symmetry.space_group_name_H-M   'P 1'
#
loop_
_entity.id
_entity.type
_entity.pdbx_description
1 polymer ?
#
loop_
_entity_poly.entity_id
_entity_poly.type
_entity_poly.pdbx_seq_one_letter_code
_entity_poly.pdbx_strand_id
1 'polypeptide(L)'
;MGIMEIVKKGFGIANKNVQLLLVLFVFNLVGTFLRTPFMQAAPTAPATANLSPAIIIISILLGLIGVLIFGGVLGSLKEYIQNQKAQLGHIMQYGTKFYLRVLGVWALILAILIAFTLVVAFAISLAMAIKNLVGVVILLAVALIVSGVGLYVFILLFMAPYILIADDIGPVSALKKSINFVRGCLGKIVSLFVMLVLITVGIGFVVGVIAGLITLALKGAAGQIIVGIVASAFNSYVNVLLPACFLLIYLVSSKSSKSL
;
A
#
# COMPACT_ATOMS: atom_id res chain seq x y z
N MET A 1 7.78 8.96 -22.05
CA MET A 1 8.35 7.79 -21.35
C MET A 1 7.28 6.71 -21.24
N GLY A 2 7.56 5.50 -21.72
CA GLY A 2 6.61 4.39 -21.70
C GLY A 2 6.49 3.74 -20.31
N ILE A 3 5.38 3.03 -20.04
CA ILE A 3 5.13 2.36 -18.74
C ILE A 3 6.20 1.31 -18.45
N MET A 4 6.59 0.51 -19.47
CA MET A 4 7.67 -0.47 -19.36
C MET A 4 9.00 0.19 -18.94
N GLU A 5 9.29 1.39 -19.45
CA GLU A 5 10.51 2.11 -19.08
C GLU A 5 10.44 2.61 -17.63
N ILE A 6 9.26 3.03 -17.16
CA ILE A 6 9.04 3.44 -15.76
C ILE A 6 9.27 2.24 -14.83
N VAL A 7 8.71 1.08 -15.18
CA VAL A 7 8.91 -0.16 -14.42
C VAL A 7 10.38 -0.53 -14.40
N LYS A 8 11.08 -0.55 -15.55
CA LYS A 8 12.52 -0.82 -15.61
C LYS A 8 13.34 0.14 -14.73
N LYS A 9 13.03 1.44 -14.75
CA LYS A 9 13.69 2.41 -13.85
C LYS A 9 13.33 2.15 -12.38
N GLY A 10 12.10 1.78 -12.07
CA GLY A 10 11.67 1.35 -10.73
C GLY A 10 12.50 0.17 -10.21
N PHE A 11 12.69 -0.87 -11.03
CA PHE A 11 13.59 -2.00 -10.72
C PHE A 11 15.04 -1.54 -10.51
N GLY A 12 15.53 -0.65 -11.38
CA GLY A 12 16.87 -0.07 -11.24
C GLY A 12 17.05 0.70 -9.92
N ILE A 13 16.04 1.46 -9.51
CA ILE A 13 16.03 2.19 -8.23
C ILE A 13 15.97 1.20 -7.06
N ALA A 14 15.10 0.19 -7.10
CA ALA A 14 14.98 -0.80 -6.04
C ALA A 14 16.31 -1.56 -5.85
N ASN A 15 16.93 -2.02 -6.95
CA ASN A 15 18.18 -2.79 -6.91
C ASN A 15 19.37 -1.95 -6.41
N LYS A 16 19.41 -0.65 -6.71
CA LYS A 16 20.51 0.23 -6.27
C LYS A 16 20.33 0.75 -4.84
N ASN A 17 19.12 0.71 -4.30
CA ASN A 17 18.82 1.16 -2.93
C ASN A 17 18.76 -0.01 -1.94
N VAL A 18 19.80 -0.85 -1.92
CA VAL A 18 19.91 -1.99 -1.00
C VAL A 18 19.78 -1.56 0.46
N GLN A 19 20.27 -0.37 0.81
CA GLN A 19 20.14 0.19 2.15
C GLN A 19 18.66 0.39 2.57
N LEU A 20 17.83 0.93 1.66
CA LEU A 20 16.41 1.12 1.90
C LEU A 20 15.67 -0.22 2.00
N LEU A 21 16.05 -1.18 1.15
CA LEU A 21 15.54 -2.55 1.21
C LEU A 21 15.86 -3.21 2.55
N LEU A 22 17.07 -3.00 3.08
CA LEU A 22 17.48 -3.59 4.36
C LEU A 22 16.70 -3.00 5.54
N VAL A 23 16.49 -1.68 5.57
CA VAL A 23 15.66 -1.03 6.61
C VAL A 23 14.23 -1.58 6.58
N LEU A 24 13.63 -1.66 5.39
CA LEU A 24 12.29 -2.23 5.24
C LEU A 24 12.25 -3.73 5.56
N PHE A 25 13.33 -4.46 5.26
CA PHE A 25 13.45 -5.87 5.59
C PHE A 25 13.43 -6.09 7.09
N VAL A 26 14.25 -5.36 7.85
CA VAL A 26 14.25 -5.45 9.31
C VAL A 26 12.88 -5.09 9.87
N PHE A 27 12.25 -4.02 9.37
CA PHE A 27 10.93 -3.61 9.84
C PHE A 27 9.85 -4.66 9.53
N ASN A 28 9.82 -5.19 8.31
CA ASN A 28 8.88 -6.25 7.91
C ASN A 28 9.13 -7.54 8.69
N LEU A 29 10.39 -7.89 8.95
CA LEU A 29 10.78 -9.07 9.69
C LEU A 29 10.31 -8.98 11.15
N VAL A 30 10.59 -7.86 11.82
CA VAL A 30 10.10 -7.57 13.17
C VAL A 30 8.57 -7.60 13.20
N GLY A 31 7.91 -6.93 12.25
CA GLY A 31 6.46 -6.95 12.13
C GLY A 31 5.88 -8.36 11.93
N THR A 32 6.54 -9.21 11.15
CA THR A 32 6.12 -10.59 10.91
C THR A 32 6.22 -11.43 12.18
N PHE A 33 7.36 -11.35 12.90
CA PHE A 33 7.55 -12.09 14.14
C PHE A 33 6.64 -11.61 15.26
N LEU A 34 6.42 -10.29 15.39
CA LEU A 34 5.47 -9.74 16.36
C LEU A 34 4.03 -10.21 16.09
N ARG A 35 3.66 -10.48 14.83
CA ARG A 35 2.31 -10.95 14.46
C ARG A 35 2.14 -12.47 14.59
N THR A 36 3.22 -13.24 14.47
CA THR A 36 3.20 -14.71 14.46
C THR A 36 2.47 -15.33 15.66
N PRO A 37 2.68 -14.93 16.93
CA PRO A 37 1.96 -15.52 18.07
C PRO A 37 0.45 -15.25 18.03
N PHE A 38 0.00 -14.24 17.28
CA PHE A 38 -1.43 -13.89 17.15
C PHE A 38 -2.13 -14.61 16.00
N MET A 39 -1.38 -15.15 15.03
CA MET A 39 -1.96 -15.90 13.89
C MET A 39 -2.27 -17.37 14.23
N GLN A 40 -1.88 -17.86 15.41
CA GLN A 40 -2.11 -19.23 15.85
C GLN A 40 -3.44 -19.43 16.61
N ALA A 41 -4.29 -18.39 16.71
CA ALA A 41 -5.63 -18.55 17.28
C ALA A 41 -6.51 -19.39 16.34
N ALA A 42 -7.01 -20.51 16.86
CA ALA A 42 -7.60 -21.63 16.13
C ALA A 42 -8.77 -21.26 15.18
N PRO A 43 -9.01 -22.03 14.09
CA PRO A 43 -10.10 -21.77 13.11
C PRO A 43 -11.52 -22.01 13.63
N THR A 44 -11.69 -22.46 14.88
CA THR A 44 -12.96 -22.99 15.40
C THR A 44 -13.62 -22.12 16.47
N ALA A 45 -13.01 -21.00 16.89
CA ALA A 45 -13.66 -20.08 17.80
C ALA A 45 -14.58 -19.11 17.03
N PRO A 46 -15.84 -18.88 17.48
CA PRO A 46 -16.70 -17.88 16.85
C PRO A 46 -16.00 -16.53 16.82
N ALA A 47 -16.20 -15.78 15.73
CA ALA A 47 -15.54 -14.52 15.39
C ALA A 47 -15.81 -13.34 16.35
N THR A 48 -16.24 -13.59 17.58
CA THR A 48 -16.07 -12.67 18.71
C THR A 48 -14.67 -12.87 19.28
N ALA A 49 -13.64 -12.64 18.45
CA ALA A 49 -12.28 -12.54 18.93
C ALA A 49 -12.22 -11.31 19.84
N ASN A 50 -12.25 -11.52 21.16
CA ASN A 50 -11.84 -10.51 22.13
C ASN A 50 -10.39 -10.16 21.81
N LEU A 51 -10.19 -9.19 20.91
CA LEU A 51 -8.88 -8.61 20.64
C LEU A 51 -8.40 -8.06 21.96
N SER A 52 -7.39 -8.70 22.55
CA SER A 52 -6.76 -8.20 23.76
C SER A 52 -6.41 -6.72 23.56
N PRO A 53 -6.72 -5.83 24.53
CA PRO A 53 -6.34 -4.43 24.45
C PRO A 53 -4.86 -4.22 24.09
N ALA A 54 -3.98 -5.14 24.50
CA ALA A 54 -2.57 -5.15 24.13
C ALA A 54 -2.35 -5.29 22.61
N ILE A 55 -3.12 -6.12 21.91
CA ILE A 55 -3.03 -6.30 20.45
C ILE A 55 -3.42 -5.03 19.73
N ILE A 56 -4.48 -4.36 20.20
CA ILE A 56 -4.94 -3.09 19.64
C ILE A 56 -3.86 -2.01 19.81
N ILE A 57 -3.29 -1.89 21.02
CA ILE A 57 -2.23 -0.90 21.31
C ILE A 57 -0.99 -1.16 20.44
N ILE A 58 -0.50 -2.40 20.38
CA ILE A 58 0.66 -2.77 19.56
C ILE A 58 0.39 -2.48 18.08
N SER A 59 -0.81 -2.79 17.58
CA SER A 59 -1.18 -2.54 16.19
C SER A 59 -1.20 -1.04 15.85
N ILE A 60 -1.72 -0.21 16.76
CA ILE A 60 -1.72 1.25 16.60
C ILE A 60 -0.27 1.77 16.57
N LEU A 61 0.56 1.36 17.53
CA LEU A 61 1.97 1.78 17.60
C LEU A 61 2.74 1.39 16.33
N LEU A 62 2.60 0.13 15.88
CA LEU A 62 3.21 -0.32 14.63
C LEU A 62 2.68 0.44 13.40
N GLY A 63 1.40 0.79 13.40
CA GLY A 63 0.80 1.63 12.36
C GLY A 63 1.41 3.03 12.31
N LEU A 64 1.56 3.68 13.46
CA LEU A 64 2.19 5.01 13.57
C LEU A 64 3.65 4.97 13.12
N ILE A 65 4.42 3.97 13.57
CA ILE A 65 5.80 3.77 13.09
C ILE A 65 5.83 3.49 11.59
N GLY A 66 4.86 2.72 11.08
CA GLY A 66 4.71 2.44 9.65
C GLY A 66 4.51 3.71 8.83
N VAL A 67 3.72 4.67 9.32
CA VAL A 67 3.53 5.98 8.65
C VAL A 67 4.84 6.77 8.60
N LEU A 68 5.61 6.78 9.69
CA LEU A 68 6.92 7.42 9.75
C LEU A 68 7.89 6.83 8.72
N ILE A 69 7.97 5.50 8.67
CA ILE A 69 8.83 4.77 7.73
C ILE A 69 8.38 5.02 6.29
N PHE A 70 7.06 4.98 6.02
CA PHE A 70 6.52 5.22 4.69
C PHE A 70 6.85 6.63 4.17
N GLY A 71 6.73 7.65 5.03
CA GLY A 71 7.15 9.02 4.71
C GLY A 71 8.66 9.11 4.43
N GLY A 72 9.48 8.44 5.24
CA GLY A 72 10.93 8.38 5.07
C GLY A 72 11.36 7.69 3.77
N VAL A 73 10.71 6.58 3.42
CA VAL A 73 10.92 5.82 2.19
C VAL A 73 10.60 6.67 0.97
N LEU A 74 9.43 7.31 0.95
CA LEU A 74 9.02 8.16 -0.16
C LEU A 74 9.91 9.39 -0.32
N GLY A 75 10.32 10.03 0.79
CA GLY A 75 11.25 11.16 0.74
C GLY A 75 12.63 10.77 0.21
N SER A 76 13.15 9.63 0.67
CA SER A 76 14.44 9.10 0.21
C SER A 76 14.40 8.68 -1.25
N LEU A 77 13.28 8.09 -1.70
CA LEU A 77 13.07 7.76 -3.11
C LEU A 77 12.99 8.99 -3.99
N LYS A 78 12.32 10.07 -3.53
CA LYS A 78 12.30 11.36 -4.23
C LYS A 78 13.72 11.89 -4.43
N GLU A 79 14.50 11.94 -3.35
CA GLU A 79 15.88 12.42 -3.40
C GLU A 79 16.73 11.55 -4.32
N TYR A 80 16.61 10.23 -4.25
CA TYR A 80 17.32 9.32 -5.12
C TYR A 80 16.97 9.52 -6.61
N ILE A 81 15.68 9.69 -6.93
CA ILE A 81 15.23 9.94 -8.31
C ILE A 81 15.77 11.27 -8.85
N GLN A 82 15.89 12.29 -8.00
CA GLN A 82 16.31 13.63 -8.40
C GLN A 82 17.83 13.81 -8.42
N ASN A 83 18.54 13.28 -7.42
CA ASN A 83 19.94 13.58 -7.13
C ASN A 83 20.87 12.35 -7.21
N GLN A 84 20.33 11.14 -7.46
CA GLN A 84 21.05 9.85 -7.50
C GLN A 84 21.87 9.49 -6.24
N LYS A 85 21.67 10.19 -5.12
CA LYS A 85 22.29 9.90 -3.84
C LYS A 85 21.20 9.47 -2.87
N ALA A 86 21.30 8.25 -2.35
CA ALA A 86 20.50 7.83 -1.20
C ALA A 86 21.42 7.78 0.02
N GLN A 87 21.00 8.44 1.10
CA GLN A 87 21.65 8.30 2.40
C GLN A 87 20.63 7.79 3.41
N LEU A 88 20.98 6.73 4.13
CA LEU A 88 20.18 6.14 5.22
C LEU A 88 19.73 7.18 6.25
N GLY A 89 20.61 8.15 6.58
CA GLY A 89 20.31 9.21 7.54
C GLY A 89 19.10 10.08 7.15
N HIS A 90 18.82 10.22 5.85
CA HIS A 90 17.71 11.01 5.38
C HIS A 90 16.35 10.33 5.53
N ILE A 91 16.29 8.99 5.72
CA ILE A 91 15.01 8.29 5.94
C ILE A 91 14.32 8.82 7.19
N MET A 92 15.06 8.94 8.29
CA MET A 92 14.49 9.44 9.55
C MET A 92 14.13 10.93 9.44
N GLN A 93 14.98 11.72 8.79
CA GLN A 93 14.73 13.15 8.59
C GLN A 93 13.49 13.42 7.72
N TYR A 94 13.33 12.69 6.61
CA TYR A 94 12.13 12.79 5.78
C TYR A 94 10.91 12.18 6.46
N GLY A 95 11.09 11.10 7.21
CA GLY A 95 10.06 10.48 8.02
C GLY A 95 9.43 11.50 8.95
N THR A 96 10.24 12.15 9.79
CA THR A 96 9.75 13.17 10.74
C THR A 96 9.20 14.41 10.05
N LYS A 97 9.86 14.91 8.98
CA LYS A 97 9.40 16.06 8.21
C LYS A 97 8.00 15.86 7.63
N PHE A 98 7.74 14.69 7.05
CA PHE A 98 6.48 14.40 6.37
C PHE A 98 5.46 13.66 7.25
N TYR A 99 5.83 13.25 8.47
CA TYR A 99 5.02 12.39 9.34
C TYR A 99 3.57 12.85 9.46
N LEU A 100 3.35 14.05 10.00
CA LEU A 100 2.00 14.59 10.24
C LEU A 100 1.21 14.79 8.94
N ARG A 101 1.91 15.08 7.84
CA ARG A 101 1.27 15.31 6.54
C ARG A 101 0.83 14.01 5.89
N VAL A 102 1.67 12.99 5.92
CA VAL A 102 1.34 11.63 5.45
C VAL A 102 0.24 11.03 6.33
N LEU A 103 0.33 11.19 7.65
CA LEU A 103 -0.72 10.79 8.58
C LEU A 103 -2.04 11.50 8.27
N GLY A 104 -2.00 12.82 8.02
CA GLY A 104 -3.18 13.60 7.62
C GLY A 104 -3.80 13.11 6.31
N VAL A 105 -3.00 12.75 5.30
CA VAL A 105 -3.52 12.17 4.05
C VAL A 105 -4.20 10.82 4.32
N TRP A 106 -3.55 9.92 5.06
CA TRP A 106 -4.14 8.62 5.39
C TRP A 106 -5.40 8.75 6.24
N ALA A 107 -5.42 9.67 7.21
CA ALA A 107 -6.59 9.95 8.03
C ALA A 107 -7.76 10.47 7.18
N LEU A 108 -7.50 11.36 6.21
CA LEU A 108 -8.53 11.85 5.29
C LEU A 108 -9.04 10.74 4.35
N ILE A 109 -8.15 9.92 3.80
CA ILE A 109 -8.54 8.77 2.97
C ILE A 109 -9.39 7.80 3.79
N LEU A 110 -8.99 7.50 5.02
CA LEU A 110 -9.70 6.59 5.91
C LEU A 110 -11.07 7.17 6.32
N ALA A 111 -11.17 8.47 6.59
CA ALA A 111 -12.44 9.13 6.84
C ALA A 111 -13.39 9.04 5.63
N ILE A 112 -12.88 9.23 4.42
CA ILE A 112 -13.66 9.06 3.17
C ILE A 112 -14.11 7.61 3.00
N LEU A 113 -13.24 6.64 3.27
CA LEU A 113 -13.58 5.21 3.18
C LEU A 113 -14.61 4.79 4.23
N ILE A 114 -14.52 5.30 5.46
CA ILE A 114 -15.53 5.05 6.51
C ILE A 114 -16.86 5.65 6.11
N ALA A 115 -16.89 6.91 5.66
CA ALA A 115 -18.11 7.56 5.19
C ALA A 115 -18.75 6.74 4.05
N PHE A 116 -17.95 6.28 3.09
CA PHE A 116 -18.43 5.41 2.02
C PHE A 116 -19.01 4.10 2.56
N THR A 117 -18.28 3.41 3.43
CA THR A 117 -18.69 2.13 4.04
C THR A 117 -19.99 2.28 4.84
N LEU A 118 -20.19 3.39 5.54
CA LEU A 118 -21.44 3.68 6.25
C LEU A 118 -22.62 3.83 5.28
N VAL A 119 -22.42 4.52 4.17
CA VAL A 119 -23.44 4.63 3.10
C VAL A 119 -23.76 3.25 2.52
N VAL A 120 -22.74 2.42 2.27
CA VAL A 120 -22.94 1.04 1.78
C VAL A 120 -23.72 0.21 2.80
N ALA A 121 -23.31 0.24 4.07
CA ALA A 121 -23.94 -0.53 5.14
C ALA A 121 -25.41 -0.14 5.31
N PHE A 122 -25.71 1.16 5.22
CA PHE A 122 -27.08 1.67 5.24
C PHE A 122 -27.91 1.22 4.03
N ALA A 123 -27.33 1.22 2.83
CA ALA A 123 -28.01 0.72 1.64
C ALA A 123 -28.30 -0.78 1.73
N ILE A 124 -27.35 -1.57 2.26
CA ILE A 124 -27.53 -3.02 2.46
C ILE A 124 -28.59 -3.29 3.53
N SER A 125 -28.58 -2.56 4.66
CA SER A 125 -29.56 -2.77 5.73
C SER A 125 -31.00 -2.50 5.27
N LEU A 126 -31.20 -1.46 4.45
CA LEU A 126 -32.49 -1.19 3.81
C LEU A 126 -32.90 -2.28 2.81
N ALA A 127 -31.94 -2.80 2.03
CA ALA A 127 -32.23 -3.84 1.05
C ALA A 127 -32.52 -5.21 1.69
N MET A 128 -31.89 -5.55 2.83
CA MET A 128 -32.16 -6.79 3.57
C MET A 128 -33.57 -6.85 4.18
N ALA A 129 -34.25 -5.71 4.34
CA ALA A 129 -35.66 -5.69 4.72
C ALA A 129 -36.58 -6.25 3.61
N ILE A 130 -36.10 -6.33 2.36
CA ILE A 130 -36.86 -6.79 1.20
C ILE A 130 -36.49 -8.25 0.88
N LYS A 131 -37.30 -9.20 1.37
CA LYS A 131 -37.03 -10.66 1.23
C LYS A 131 -37.39 -11.28 -0.12
N ASN A 132 -37.62 -10.48 -1.17
CA ASN A 132 -38.03 -10.96 -2.48
C ASN A 132 -36.82 -11.15 -3.41
N LEU A 133 -36.93 -12.04 -4.41
CA LEU A 133 -35.91 -12.25 -5.45
C LEU A 133 -35.48 -10.93 -6.12
N VAL A 134 -36.45 -10.03 -6.36
CA VAL A 134 -36.22 -8.67 -6.87
C VAL A 134 -35.35 -7.84 -5.92
N GLY A 135 -35.51 -8.00 -4.60
CA GLY A 135 -34.68 -7.36 -3.58
C GLY A 135 -33.23 -7.81 -3.64
N VAL A 136 -32.99 -9.11 -3.88
CA VAL A 136 -31.63 -9.66 -4.05
C VAL A 136 -30.94 -9.10 -5.30
N VAL A 137 -31.67 -9.04 -6.43
CA VAL A 137 -31.13 -8.47 -7.68
C VAL A 137 -30.79 -6.98 -7.52
N ILE A 138 -31.66 -6.21 -6.88
CA ILE A 138 -31.41 -4.79 -6.56
C ILE A 138 -30.18 -4.65 -5.64
N LEU A 139 -30.08 -5.48 -4.60
CA LEU A 139 -28.95 -5.47 -3.66
C LEU A 139 -27.64 -5.76 -4.38
N LEU A 140 -27.62 -6.74 -5.28
CA LEU A 140 -26.45 -7.09 -6.07
C LEU A 140 -26.04 -5.97 -7.02
N ALA A 141 -27.01 -5.31 -7.67
CA ALA A 141 -26.74 -4.14 -8.52
C ALA A 141 -26.18 -2.95 -7.72
N VAL A 142 -26.76 -2.64 -6.56
CA VAL A 142 -26.28 -1.57 -5.66
C VAL A 142 -24.86 -1.90 -5.18
N ALA A 143 -24.60 -3.13 -4.74
CA ALA A 143 -23.28 -3.55 -4.30
C ALA A 143 -22.21 -3.38 -5.40
N LEU A 144 -22.56 -3.70 -6.65
CA LEU A 144 -21.66 -3.59 -7.80
C LEU A 144 -21.36 -2.11 -8.14
N ILE A 145 -22.39 -1.26 -8.17
CA ILE A 145 -22.25 0.19 -8.41
C ILE A 145 -21.39 0.82 -7.32
N VAL A 146 -21.73 0.55 -6.05
CA VAL A 146 -21.01 1.06 -4.89
C VAL A 146 -19.57 0.59 -4.89
N SER A 147 -19.30 -0.68 -5.16
CA SER A 147 -17.93 -1.20 -5.25
C SER A 147 -17.13 -0.52 -6.37
N GLY A 148 -17.76 -0.30 -7.54
CA GLY A 148 -17.15 0.41 -8.66
C GLY A 148 -16.83 1.87 -8.33
N VAL A 149 -17.75 2.59 -7.68
CA VAL A 149 -17.53 3.98 -7.23
C VAL A 149 -16.44 4.04 -6.16
N GLY A 150 -16.46 3.12 -5.18
CA GLY A 150 -15.45 3.03 -4.13
C GLY A 150 -14.05 2.79 -4.70
N LEU A 151 -13.94 1.86 -5.65
CA LEU A 151 -12.69 1.58 -6.35
C LEU A 151 -12.21 2.80 -7.16
N TYR A 152 -13.12 3.48 -7.86
CA TYR A 152 -12.80 4.69 -8.61
C TYR A 152 -12.29 5.82 -7.69
N VAL A 153 -12.97 6.07 -6.58
CA VAL A 153 -12.54 7.06 -5.57
C VAL A 153 -11.18 6.67 -4.98
N PHE A 154 -10.98 5.39 -4.66
CA PHE A 154 -9.69 4.91 -4.17
C PHE A 154 -8.55 5.19 -5.17
N ILE A 155 -8.75 4.88 -6.45
CA ILE A 155 -7.76 5.16 -7.51
C ILE A 155 -7.47 6.67 -7.61
N LEU A 156 -8.49 7.52 -7.51
CA LEU A 156 -8.32 8.99 -7.54
C LEU A 156 -7.49 9.52 -6.37
N LEU A 157 -7.59 8.89 -5.19
CA LEU A 157 -6.89 9.33 -3.97
C LEU A 157 -5.55 8.62 -3.75
N PHE A 158 -5.31 7.50 -4.43
CA PHE A 158 -4.12 6.67 -4.26
C PHE A 158 -2.81 7.44 -4.51
N MET A 159 -2.83 8.44 -5.40
CA MET A 159 -1.64 9.24 -5.71
C MET A 159 -1.31 10.32 -4.66
N ALA A 160 -2.24 10.64 -3.76
CA ALA A 160 -2.08 11.74 -2.80
C ALA A 160 -0.80 11.68 -1.95
N PRO A 161 -0.41 10.55 -1.32
CA PRO A 161 0.83 10.51 -0.53
C PRO A 161 2.09 10.73 -1.37
N TYR A 162 2.10 10.28 -2.63
CA TYR A 162 3.24 10.48 -3.54
C TYR A 162 3.36 11.94 -3.96
N ILE A 163 2.24 12.58 -4.30
CA ILE A 163 2.18 14.00 -4.69
C ILE A 163 2.57 14.90 -3.52
N LEU A 164 2.08 14.57 -2.33
CA LEU A 164 2.40 15.30 -1.10
C LEU A 164 3.91 15.45 -0.91
N ILE A 165 4.64 14.35 -1.08
CA ILE A 165 6.08 14.32 -0.87
C ILE A 165 6.84 14.89 -2.07
N ALA A 166 6.37 14.60 -3.29
CA ALA A 166 6.97 15.13 -4.52
C ALA A 166 6.96 16.66 -4.55
N ASP A 167 5.84 17.29 -4.18
CA ASP A 167 5.67 18.75 -4.25
C ASP A 167 5.80 19.47 -2.89
N ASP A 168 5.99 18.75 -1.79
CA ASP A 168 6.09 19.32 -0.43
C ASP A 168 4.86 20.15 -0.02
N ILE A 169 3.66 19.66 -0.35
CA ILE A 169 2.38 20.35 -0.10
C ILE A 169 1.59 19.78 1.09
N GLY A 170 0.54 20.48 1.51
CA GLY A 170 -0.35 20.02 2.59
C GLY A 170 -1.31 18.89 2.16
N PRO A 171 -1.89 18.14 3.11
CA PRO A 171 -2.73 16.95 2.84
C PRO A 171 -3.94 17.23 1.93
N VAL A 172 -4.67 18.31 2.20
CA VAL A 172 -5.87 18.69 1.42
C VAL A 172 -5.50 19.05 -0.01
N SER A 173 -4.42 19.83 -0.19
CA SER A 173 -3.91 20.19 -1.51
C SER A 173 -3.41 18.97 -2.28
N ALA A 174 -2.79 18.01 -1.58
CA ALA A 174 -2.36 16.74 -2.17
C ALA A 174 -3.53 15.89 -2.69
N LEU A 175 -4.64 15.81 -1.94
CA LEU A 175 -5.84 15.09 -2.39
C LEU A 175 -6.46 15.76 -3.63
N LYS A 176 -6.63 17.09 -3.61
CA LYS A 176 -7.17 17.83 -4.76
C LYS A 176 -6.30 17.64 -6.00
N LYS A 177 -4.98 17.75 -5.83
CA LYS A 177 -4.03 17.57 -6.93
C LYS A 177 -3.98 16.12 -7.40
N SER A 178 -4.15 15.14 -6.51
CA SER A 178 -4.30 13.72 -6.84
C SER A 178 -5.48 13.48 -7.77
N ILE A 179 -6.66 13.99 -7.43
CA ILE A 179 -7.85 13.83 -8.26
C ILE A 179 -7.62 14.38 -9.67
N ASN A 180 -7.07 15.59 -9.78
CA ASN A 180 -6.82 16.22 -11.07
C ASN A 180 -5.76 15.47 -11.87
N PHE A 181 -4.68 15.04 -11.22
CA PHE A 181 -3.60 14.28 -11.85
C PHE A 181 -4.09 12.91 -12.35
N VAL A 182 -4.83 12.17 -11.50
CA VAL A 182 -5.31 10.84 -11.86
C VAL A 182 -6.34 10.92 -12.98
N ARG A 183 -7.24 11.90 -13.00
CA ARG A 183 -8.19 12.08 -14.11
C ARG A 183 -7.48 12.31 -15.44
N GLY A 184 -6.43 13.13 -15.48
CA GLY A 184 -5.66 13.40 -16.69
C GLY A 184 -4.75 12.25 -17.14
N CYS A 185 -4.41 11.32 -16.23
CA CYS A 185 -3.46 10.23 -16.48
C CYS A 185 -4.01 8.84 -16.15
N LEU A 186 -5.34 8.67 -16.11
CA LEU A 186 -5.99 7.48 -15.56
C LEU A 186 -5.51 6.19 -16.24
N GLY A 187 -5.50 6.16 -17.57
CA GLY A 187 -5.04 5.00 -18.34
C GLY A 187 -3.60 4.61 -18.04
N LYS A 188 -2.69 5.59 -17.85
CA LYS A 188 -1.29 5.32 -17.54
C LYS A 188 -1.12 4.79 -16.11
N ILE A 189 -1.87 5.33 -15.16
CA ILE A 189 -1.85 4.89 -13.76
C ILE A 189 -2.41 3.48 -13.63
N VAL A 190 -3.57 3.23 -14.24
CA VAL A 190 -4.22 1.90 -14.24
C VAL A 190 -3.32 0.88 -14.93
N SER A 191 -2.76 1.20 -16.09
CA SER A 191 -1.87 0.27 -16.79
C SER A 191 -0.57 0.01 -16.01
N LEU A 192 0.02 1.02 -15.35
CA LEU A 192 1.15 0.81 -14.43
C LEU A 192 0.74 -0.08 -13.25
N PHE A 193 -0.42 0.17 -12.64
CA PHE A 193 -0.93 -0.62 -11.52
C PHE A 193 -1.13 -2.09 -11.92
N VAL A 194 -1.82 -2.36 -13.03
CA VAL A 194 -2.02 -3.72 -13.56
C VAL A 194 -0.69 -4.41 -13.82
N MET A 195 0.27 -3.70 -14.43
CA MET A 195 1.59 -4.25 -14.70
C MET A 195 2.35 -4.60 -13.41
N LEU A 196 2.32 -3.73 -12.41
CA LEU A 196 2.92 -3.98 -11.10
C LEU A 196 2.23 -5.13 -10.36
N VAL A 197 0.90 -5.25 -10.47
CA VAL A 197 0.15 -6.39 -9.92
C VAL A 197 0.59 -7.69 -10.58
N LEU A 198 0.67 -7.75 -11.91
CA LEU A 198 1.12 -8.95 -12.63
C LEU A 198 2.54 -9.36 -12.22
N ILE A 199 3.45 -8.39 -12.09
CA ILE A 199 4.82 -8.63 -11.61
C ILE A 199 4.81 -9.14 -10.17
N THR A 200 4.05 -8.51 -9.29
CA THR A 200 3.98 -8.89 -7.87
C THR A 200 3.36 -10.27 -7.71
N VAL A 201 2.33 -10.60 -8.49
CA VAL A 201 1.72 -11.94 -8.54
C VAL A 201 2.72 -12.96 -9.08
N GLY A 202 3.44 -12.65 -10.16
CA GLY A 202 4.44 -13.56 -10.72
C GLY A 202 5.58 -13.87 -9.75
N ILE A 203 6.16 -12.84 -9.12
CA ILE A 203 7.22 -13.04 -8.11
C ILE A 203 6.64 -13.74 -6.86
N GLY A 204 5.45 -13.33 -6.41
CA GLY A 204 4.76 -13.93 -5.26
C GLY A 204 4.44 -15.41 -5.47
N PHE A 205 4.09 -15.82 -6.69
CA PHE A 205 3.89 -17.22 -7.06
C PHE A 205 5.20 -18.01 -6.93
N VAL A 206 6.30 -17.51 -7.49
CA VAL A 206 7.62 -18.16 -7.38
C VAL A 206 8.06 -18.27 -5.91
N VAL A 207 7.94 -17.19 -5.15
CA VAL A 207 8.24 -17.16 -3.72
C VAL A 207 7.35 -18.14 -2.94
N GLY A 208 6.07 -18.21 -3.28
CA GLY A 208 5.10 -19.13 -2.66
C GLY A 208 5.43 -20.61 -2.92
N VAL A 209 5.83 -20.95 -4.15
CA VAL A 209 6.29 -22.31 -4.49
C VAL A 209 7.55 -22.67 -3.69
N ILE A 210 8.53 -21.77 -3.64
CA ILE A 210 9.77 -21.98 -2.88
C ILE A 210 9.45 -22.15 -1.38
N ALA A 211 8.63 -21.27 -0.82
CA ALA A 211 8.19 -21.33 0.57
C ALA A 211 7.45 -22.64 0.88
N GLY A 212 6.57 -23.10 -0.01
CA GLY A 212 5.87 -24.36 0.12
C GLY A 212 6.82 -25.57 0.16
N LEU A 213 7.79 -25.61 -0.75
CA LEU A 213 8.81 -26.66 -0.79
C LEU A 213 9.68 -26.66 0.49
N ILE A 214 10.09 -25.48 0.96
CA ILE A 214 10.86 -25.34 2.20
C ILE A 214 10.05 -25.84 3.39
N THR A 215 8.76 -25.51 3.47
CA THR A 215 7.90 -25.92 4.60
C THR A 215 7.63 -27.42 4.59
N LEU A 216 7.56 -28.04 3.41
CA LEU A 216 7.46 -29.49 3.26
C LEU A 216 8.76 -30.20 3.72
N ALA A 217 9.92 -29.61 3.43
CA ALA A 217 11.22 -30.16 3.81
C ALA A 217 11.57 -29.93 5.28
N LEU A 218 11.23 -28.74 5.82
CA LEU A 218 11.55 -28.31 7.18
C LEU A 218 10.25 -28.20 8.00
N LYS A 219 9.96 -29.24 8.78
CA LYS A 219 8.77 -29.29 9.64
C LYS A 219 8.90 -28.31 10.82
N GLY A 220 7.77 -27.72 11.22
CA GLY A 220 7.64 -26.95 12.45
C GLY A 220 8.16 -25.51 12.36
N ALA A 221 8.68 -25.00 13.47
CA ALA A 221 9.06 -23.59 13.65
C ALA A 221 10.17 -23.13 12.69
N ALA A 222 11.11 -24.00 12.32
CA ALA A 222 12.20 -23.67 11.41
C ALA A 222 11.70 -23.31 10.00
N GLY A 223 10.71 -24.05 9.47
CA GLY A 223 10.08 -23.74 8.19
C GLY A 223 9.38 -22.39 8.23
N GLN A 224 8.62 -22.10 9.29
CA GLN A 224 7.91 -20.83 9.46
C GLN A 224 8.86 -19.61 9.52
N ILE A 225 10.00 -19.75 10.21
CA ILE A 225 11.01 -18.69 10.29
C ILE A 225 11.57 -18.37 8.90
N ILE A 226 11.94 -19.39 8.12
CA ILE A 226 12.50 -19.19 6.78
C ILE A 226 11.47 -18.55 5.84
N VAL A 227 10.22 -19.03 5.87
CA VAL A 227 9.13 -18.41 5.11
C VAL A 227 8.94 -16.95 5.49
N GLY A 228 8.99 -16.62 6.79
CA GLY A 228 8.92 -15.25 7.28
C GLY A 228 10.06 -14.36 6.76
N ILE A 229 11.28 -14.89 6.69
CA ILE A 229 12.45 -14.20 6.12
C ILE A 229 12.23 -13.92 4.63
N VAL A 230 11.88 -14.95 3.85
CA VAL A 230 11.69 -14.80 2.39
C VAL A 230 10.54 -13.84 2.09
N ALA A 231 9.41 -13.97 2.80
CA ALA A 231 8.27 -13.07 2.66
C ALA A 231 8.62 -11.63 3.03
N SER A 232 9.42 -11.42 4.09
CA SER A 232 9.89 -10.09 4.48
C SER A 232 10.80 -9.46 3.43
N ALA A 233 11.70 -10.24 2.83
CA ALA A 233 12.57 -9.77 1.74
C ALA A 233 11.73 -9.35 0.53
N PHE A 234 10.78 -10.19 0.12
CA PHE A 234 9.86 -9.89 -0.97
C PHE A 234 9.01 -8.63 -0.70
N ASN A 235 8.36 -8.55 0.46
CA ASN A 235 7.55 -7.39 0.85
C ASN A 235 8.38 -6.11 0.87
N SER A 236 9.64 -6.18 1.32
CA SER A 236 10.54 -5.01 1.32
C SER A 236 10.86 -4.55 -0.09
N TYR A 237 11.11 -5.50 -0.99
CA TYR A 237 11.33 -5.20 -2.41
C TYR A 237 10.13 -4.52 -3.05
N VAL A 238 8.94 -5.08 -2.86
CA VAL A 238 7.68 -4.54 -3.38
C VAL A 238 7.38 -3.15 -2.79
N ASN A 239 7.64 -2.95 -1.50
CA ASN A 239 7.45 -1.67 -0.80
C ASN A 239 8.44 -0.58 -1.24
N VAL A 240 9.50 -0.91 -1.97
CA VAL A 240 10.36 0.08 -2.66
C VAL A 240 9.94 0.24 -4.11
N LEU A 241 9.69 -0.87 -4.81
CA LEU A 241 9.40 -0.91 -6.23
C LEU A 241 8.11 -0.16 -6.57
N LEU A 242 6.99 -0.44 -5.87
CA LEU A 242 5.71 0.22 -6.13
C LEU A 242 5.85 1.74 -5.95
N PRO A 243 6.35 2.22 -4.79
CA PRO A 243 6.48 3.65 -4.58
C PRO A 243 7.44 4.35 -5.55
N ALA A 244 8.54 3.71 -5.91
CA ALA A 244 9.46 4.24 -6.91
C ALA A 244 8.78 4.42 -8.27
N CYS A 245 8.01 3.43 -8.74
CA CYS A 245 7.28 3.50 -10.00
C CYS A 245 6.21 4.60 -9.99
N PHE A 246 5.43 4.72 -8.91
CA PHE A 246 4.39 5.73 -8.79
C PHE A 246 4.94 7.15 -8.62
N LEU A 247 6.07 7.29 -7.94
CA LEU A 247 6.75 8.57 -7.84
C LEU A 247 7.36 8.98 -9.18
N LEU A 248 7.96 8.04 -9.92
CA LEU A 248 8.48 8.28 -11.27
C LEU A 248 7.39 8.72 -12.25
N ILE A 249 6.25 8.01 -12.30
CA ILE A 249 5.17 8.38 -13.21
C ILE A 249 4.62 9.77 -12.89
N TYR A 250 4.54 10.11 -11.60
CA TYR A 250 4.13 11.45 -11.18
C TYR A 250 5.13 12.52 -11.62
N LEU A 251 6.41 12.34 -11.33
CA LEU A 251 7.46 13.32 -11.65
C LEU A 251 7.65 13.50 -13.17
N VAL A 252 7.50 12.44 -13.95
CA VAL A 252 7.61 12.52 -15.42
C VAL A 252 6.39 13.20 -16.04
N SER A 253 5.18 12.82 -15.62
CA SER A 253 3.95 13.39 -16.16
C SER A 253 3.72 14.84 -15.71
N SER A 254 4.10 15.19 -14.48
CA SER A 254 3.96 16.57 -13.97
C SER A 254 4.90 17.57 -14.64
N LYS A 255 6.12 17.16 -15.01
CA LYS A 255 7.06 17.99 -15.79
C LYS A 255 6.54 18.27 -17.19
N SER A 256 5.95 17.27 -17.85
CA SER A 256 5.37 17.41 -19.20
C SER A 256 4.17 18.37 -19.25
N SER A 257 3.50 18.61 -18.12
CA SER A 257 2.36 19.53 -18.02
C SER A 257 2.77 20.99 -17.76
N LYS A 258 4.04 21.25 -17.41
CA LYS A 258 4.56 22.61 -17.17
C LYS A 258 5.30 23.21 -18.37
N SER A 259 5.49 22.43 -19.44
CA SER A 259 6.16 22.86 -20.68
C SER A 259 5.18 23.18 -21.82
N LEU A 260 3.90 23.36 -21.49
CA LEU A 260 2.82 23.87 -22.34
C LEU A 260 2.31 25.16 -21.67
#